data_AF-A0A3D5X3X9-F1
#
_entry.id   AF-A0A3D5X3X9-F1
#
_cell.length_a   1.000
_cell.length_b   1.000
_cell.length_c   1.000
_cell.angle_alpha   90.00
_cell.angle_beta   90.00
_cell.angle_gamma   90.00
#
_symmetry.space_group_name_H-M   'P 1'
#
loop_
_entity.id
_entity.type
_entity.pdbx_description
1 polymer ?
#
loop_
_entity_poly.entity_id
_entity_poly.type
_entity_poly.pdbx_seq_one_letter_code
_entity_poly.pdbx_strand_id
1 'polypeptide(L)'
;MLKMHLTEQRNGVLFYLATSDKQFAILGDAGINEKAPNDFWETIKDMMQQHFKNGELALGLAKGIEMAGEKLKEFFPYQSDDVNELPDEISFGE
;
A
#
# COMPACT_ATOMS: atom_id res chain seq x y z
N MET A 1 12.91 -10.91 -4.70
CA MET A 1 12.35 -11.07 -3.33
C MET A 1 12.26 -9.69 -2.71
N LEU A 2 11.06 -9.21 -2.37
CA LEU A 2 10.76 -7.79 -2.12
C LEU A 2 11.29 -7.20 -0.80
N LYS A 3 12.03 -7.96 0.02
CA LYS A 3 12.70 -7.48 1.26
C LYS A 3 11.83 -6.69 2.26
N MET A 4 10.50 -6.68 2.12
CA MET A 4 9.56 -5.96 2.99
C MET A 4 9.75 -6.24 4.49
N HIS A 5 10.24 -7.45 4.80
CA HIS A 5 10.53 -7.90 6.16
C HIS A 5 11.75 -7.22 6.82
N LEU A 6 12.46 -6.32 6.13
CA LEU A 6 13.62 -5.60 6.64
C LEU A 6 13.29 -4.22 7.21
N THR A 7 12.04 -3.78 7.14
CA THR A 7 11.62 -2.49 7.73
C THR A 7 11.67 -2.56 9.26
N GLU A 8 12.28 -1.57 9.90
CA GLU A 8 12.50 -1.53 11.36
C GLU A 8 11.18 -1.62 12.12
N GLN A 9 10.13 -1.00 11.59
CA GLN A 9 8.81 -0.94 12.21
C GLN A 9 7.80 -1.92 11.60
N ARG A 10 8.21 -2.80 10.68
CA ARG A 10 7.29 -3.74 9.99
C ARG A 10 6.08 -3.02 9.38
N ASN A 11 6.33 -1.86 8.77
CA ASN A 11 5.32 -0.94 8.26
C ASN A 11 5.28 -0.88 6.73
N GLY A 12 5.87 -1.88 6.06
CA GLY A 12 5.82 -2.00 4.60
C GLY A 12 4.41 -2.32 4.11
N VAL A 13 4.01 -1.69 3.00
CA VAL A 13 2.76 -2.00 2.28
C VAL A 13 3.06 -2.45 0.87
N LEU A 14 2.51 -3.60 0.48
CA LEU A 14 2.56 -4.10 -0.89
C LEU A 14 1.24 -3.85 -1.59
N PHE A 15 1.29 -3.03 -2.63
CA PHE A 15 0.21 -2.92 -3.61
C PHE A 15 0.51 -3.88 -4.76
N TYR A 16 -0.30 -4.92 -4.89
CA TYR A 16 -0.21 -5.88 -5.99
C TYR A 16 -1.33 -5.64 -6.98
N LEU A 17 -1.00 -5.58 -8.27
CA LEU A 17 -1.97 -5.43 -9.36
C LEU A 17 -1.72 -6.47 -10.45
N ALA A 18 -2.67 -7.40 -10.61
CA ALA A 18 -2.73 -8.32 -11.74
C ALA A 18 -3.67 -7.75 -12.80
N THR A 19 -3.09 -7.06 -13.78
CA THR A 19 -3.84 -6.36 -14.85
C THR A 19 -4.61 -7.32 -15.76
N SER A 20 -4.06 -8.49 -16.07
CA SER A 20 -4.71 -9.52 -16.90
C SER A 20 -5.96 -10.09 -16.25
N ASP A 21 -5.90 -10.38 -14.95
CA ASP A 21 -7.00 -10.98 -14.18
C ASP A 21 -7.93 -9.93 -13.56
N LYS A 22 -7.61 -8.63 -13.70
CA LYS A 22 -8.30 -7.50 -13.08
C LYS A 22 -8.42 -7.66 -11.56
N GLN A 23 -7.38 -8.20 -10.93
CA GLN A 23 -7.30 -8.40 -9.49
C GLN A 23 -6.27 -7.47 -8.89
N PHE A 24 -6.51 -7.03 -7.65
CA PHE A 24 -5.54 -6.27 -6.88
C PHE A 24 -5.60 -6.68 -5.42
N ALA A 25 -4.50 -6.50 -4.72
CA ALA A 25 -4.39 -6.74 -3.30
C ALA A 25 -3.56 -5.64 -2.64
N ILE A 26 -3.93 -5.31 -1.40
CA ILE A 26 -3.17 -4.41 -0.53
C ILE A 26 -2.76 -5.25 0.68
N LEU A 27 -1.46 -5.41 0.89
CA LEU A 27 -0.93 -6.20 1.99
C LEU A 27 -0.06 -5.31 2.89
N GLY A 28 -0.49 -5.11 4.13
CA GLY A 28 0.36 -4.51 5.17
C GLY A 28 1.21 -5.57 5.85
N ASP A 29 2.43 -5.20 6.22
CA ASP A 29 3.29 -6.02 7.08
C ASP A 29 2.76 -6.06 8.54
N ALA A 30 3.35 -6.91 9.37
CA ALA A 30 2.83 -7.28 10.69
C ALA A 30 2.57 -6.07 11.62
N GLY A 31 3.42 -5.05 11.59
CA GLY A 31 3.28 -3.85 12.43
C GLY A 31 2.02 -3.04 12.08
N ILE A 32 1.63 -3.03 10.80
CA ILE A 32 0.37 -2.41 10.37
C ILE A 32 -0.80 -3.28 10.83
N ASN A 33 -0.75 -4.59 10.61
CA ASN A 33 -1.85 -5.48 10.98
C ASN A 33 -2.14 -5.52 12.49
N GLU A 34 -1.14 -5.23 13.34
CA GLU A 34 -1.32 -5.14 14.79
C GLU A 34 -2.03 -3.84 15.23
N LYS A 35 -1.84 -2.73 14.50
CA LYS A 35 -2.37 -1.41 14.86
C LYS A 35 -3.62 -1.01 14.08
N ALA A 36 -3.72 -1.43 12.84
CA ALA A 36 -4.78 -1.05 11.93
C ALA A 36 -6.05 -1.85 12.23
N PRO A 37 -7.22 -1.19 12.28
CA PRO A 37 -8.49 -1.89 12.42
C PRO A 37 -8.80 -2.74 11.18
N ASN A 38 -9.67 -3.75 11.33
CA ASN A 38 -10.01 -4.70 10.26
C ASN A 38 -10.56 -4.04 8.98
N ASP A 39 -11.14 -2.86 9.09
CA ASP A 39 -11.73 -2.07 7.98
C ASP A 39 -10.78 -1.00 7.42
N PHE A 40 -9.53 -0.94 7.90
CA PHE A 40 -8.57 0.10 7.57
C PHE A 40 -8.39 0.29 6.06
N TRP A 41 -8.31 -0.83 5.32
CA TRP A 41 -8.10 -0.87 3.88
C TRP A 41 -9.39 -0.79 3.06
N GLU A 42 -10.58 -1.01 3.63
CA GLU A 42 -11.83 -1.12 2.85
C GLU A 42 -12.12 0.17 2.08
N THR A 43 -11.98 1.33 2.73
CA THR A 43 -12.13 2.63 2.05
C THR A 43 -11.15 2.86 0.88
N ILE A 44 -9.91 2.40 1.02
CA ILE A 44 -8.87 2.54 -0.02
C ILE A 44 -9.20 1.61 -1.18
N LYS A 45 -9.55 0.36 -0.86
CA LYS A 45 -9.96 -0.67 -1.80
C LYS A 45 -11.19 -0.25 -2.60
N ASP A 46 -12.21 0.32 -1.96
CA ASP A 46 -13.42 0.79 -2.63
C ASP A 46 -13.10 1.92 -3.62
N MET A 47 -12.31 2.91 -3.20
CA MET A 47 -11.87 4.02 -4.05
C MET A 47 -11.06 3.51 -5.26
N MET A 48 -10.08 2.64 -5.03
CA MET A 48 -9.28 2.02 -6.09
C MET A 48 -10.17 1.23 -7.06
N GLN A 49 -11.12 0.46 -6.53
CA GLN A 49 -12.02 -0.35 -7.34
C GLN A 49 -12.90 0.51 -8.26
N GLN A 50 -13.36 1.68 -7.80
CA GLN A 50 -14.14 2.61 -8.65
C GLN A 50 -13.31 3.11 -9.83
N HIS A 51 -12.06 3.52 -9.59
CA HIS A 51 -11.16 3.94 -10.67
C HIS A 51 -10.83 2.78 -11.62
N PHE A 52 -10.61 1.58 -11.10
CA PHE A 52 -10.30 0.41 -11.92
C PHE A 52 -11.46 0.00 -12.83
N LYS A 53 -12.70 0.12 -12.34
CA LYS A 53 -13.92 -0.10 -13.14
C LYS A 53 -14.03 0.88 -14.31
N ASN A 54 -13.50 2.10 -14.15
CA ASN A 54 -13.49 3.13 -15.19
C ASN A 54 -12.28 3.02 -16.14
N GLY A 55 -11.40 2.03 -15.96
CA GLY A 55 -10.16 1.89 -16.74
C GLY A 55 -9.03 2.81 -16.30
N GLU A 56 -9.22 3.55 -15.20
CA GLU A 56 -8.29 4.55 -14.67
C GLU A 56 -7.28 3.91 -13.68
N LEU A 57 -6.59 2.86 -14.12
CA LEU A 57 -5.73 2.04 -13.24
C LEU A 57 -4.62 2.85 -12.55
N ALA A 58 -3.87 3.65 -13.30
CA ALA A 58 -2.78 4.46 -12.76
C ALA A 58 -3.29 5.49 -11.75
N LEU A 59 -4.43 6.12 -12.02
CA LEU A 59 -5.04 7.10 -11.12
C LEU A 59 -5.55 6.43 -9.84
N GLY A 60 -6.20 5.27 -9.96
CA GLY A 60 -6.65 4.50 -8.81
C GLY A 60 -5.49 4.08 -7.91
N LEU A 61 -4.38 3.59 -8.50
CA LEU A 61 -3.16 3.25 -7.76
C LEU A 61 -2.56 4.47 -7.06
N ALA A 62 -2.36 5.58 -7.77
CA ALA A 62 -1.75 6.78 -7.21
C ALA A 62 -2.56 7.31 -6.00
N LYS A 63 -3.88 7.42 -6.14
CA LYS A 63 -4.76 7.81 -5.02
C LYS A 63 -4.75 6.79 -3.90
N GLY A 64 -4.65 5.51 -4.21
CA GLY A 64 -4.63 4.44 -3.21
C GLY A 64 -3.39 4.52 -2.34
N ILE A 65 -2.23 4.77 -2.95
CA ILE A 65 -0.95 4.99 -2.27
C ILE A 65 -1.01 6.26 -1.41
N GLU A 66 -1.56 7.35 -1.95
CA GLU A 66 -1.72 8.62 -1.21
C GLU A 66 -2.58 8.43 0.04
N MET A 67 -3.78 7.85 -0.10
CA MET A 67 -4.67 7.58 1.02
C MET A 67 -4.05 6.63 2.04
N ALA A 68 -3.30 5.62 1.59
CA ALA A 68 -2.59 4.71 2.49
C ALA A 68 -1.53 5.46 3.29
N GLY A 69 -0.74 6.33 2.66
CA GLY A 69 0.25 7.16 3.34
C GLY A 69 -0.37 8.08 4.39
N GLU A 70 -1.49 8.73 4.06
CA GLU A 70 -2.23 9.59 4.99
C GLU A 70 -2.71 8.82 6.22
N LYS A 71 -3.32 7.65 6.02
CA LYS A 71 -3.79 6.81 7.12
C LYS A 71 -2.66 6.25 7.95
N LEU A 72 -1.58 5.78 7.32
CA LEU A 72 -0.42 5.23 8.02
C LEU A 72 0.25 6.26 8.91
N LYS A 73 0.25 7.53 8.50
CA LYS A 73 0.81 8.64 9.29
C LYS A 73 0.17 8.78 10.67
N GLU A 74 -1.09 8.37 10.84
CA GLU A 74 -1.76 8.37 12.16
C GLU A 74 -1.14 7.35 13.13
N PHE A 75 -0.64 6.22 12.62
CA PHE A 75 -0.09 5.11 13.40
C PHE A 75 1.44 5.08 13.45
N PHE A 76 2.06 5.66 12.43
CA PHE A 76 3.49 5.73 12.17
C PHE A 76 3.84 7.16 11.72
N PRO A 77 3.82 8.13 12.64
CA PRO A 77 4.12 9.51 12.30
C PRO A 77 5.57 9.63 11.84
N TYR A 78 5.78 10.37 10.74
CA TYR A 78 7.09 10.67 10.19
C TYR A 78 8.04 11.19 11.28
N GLN A 79 9.25 10.61 11.33
CA GLN A 79 10.34 11.05 12.20
C GLN A 79 11.39 11.79 11.36
N SER A 80 12.07 12.78 11.93
CA SER A 80 13.05 13.58 11.19
C SER A 80 14.29 12.80 10.73
N ASP A 81 14.53 11.64 11.34
CA ASP A 81 15.59 10.68 11.05
C ASP A 81 15.11 9.47 10.22
N ASP A 82 13.90 9.55 9.66
CA ASP A 82 13.33 8.52 8.80
C ASP A 82 14.21 8.28 7.57
N VAL A 83 14.49 7.02 7.29
CA VAL A 83 15.30 6.57 6.16
C VAL A 83 14.42 5.82 5.18
N ASN A 84 14.67 5.99 3.89
CA ASN A 84 13.93 5.22 2.89
C ASN A 84 14.38 3.75 2.91
N GLU A 85 13.60 2.88 3.57
CA GLU A 85 13.91 1.47 3.78
C GLU A 85 13.58 0.58 2.56
N LEU A 86 12.64 1.01 1.70
CA LEU A 86 12.17 0.26 0.54
C LEU A 86 12.22 1.13 -0.73
N PRO A 87 12.76 0.63 -1.85
CA PRO A 87 12.81 1.41 -3.09
C PRO A 87 11.39 1.70 -3.61
N ASP A 88 11.18 2.91 -4.11
CA ASP A 88 9.90 3.37 -4.69
C ASP A 88 9.66 2.84 -6.13
N GLU A 89 10.50 1.91 -6.60
CA GLU A 89 10.42 1.35 -7.94
C GLU A 89 9.29 0.33 -8.07
N ILE A 90 8.56 0.40 -9.18
CA ILE A 90 7.51 -0.56 -9.50
C ILE A 90 8.17 -1.92 -9.76
N SER A 91 7.81 -2.91 -8.96
CA SER A 91 8.25 -4.28 -9.14
C SER A 91 7.34 -5.01 -10.14
N PHE A 92 7.91 -5.50 -11.22
CA PHE A 92 7.24 -6.38 -12.18
C PHE A 92 7.52 -7.84 -11.79
N GLY A 93 6.47 -8.65 -11.65
CA GLY A 93 6.61 -10.10 -11.53
C GLY A 93 6.99 -10.69 -12.88
N GLU A 94 8.00 -11.58 -12.90
CA GLU A 94 8.24 -12.48 -14.05
C GLU A 94 7.24 -13.64 -14.06
#